data_AF-A0A817C3G7-F1
#
_entry.id   AF-A0A817C3G7-F1
#
_cell.length_a   1.000
_cell.length_b   1.000
_cell.length_c   1.000
_cell.angle_alpha   90.00
_cell.angle_beta   90.00
_cell.angle_gamma   90.00
#
_symmetry.space_group_name_H-M   'P 1'
#
loop_
_entity.id
_entity.type
_entity.pdbx_description
1 polymer ?
#
loop_
_entity_poly.entity_id
_entity_poly.type
_entity_poly.pdbx_seq_one_letter_code
_entity_poly.pdbx_strand_id
1 'polypeptide(L)'
;MVRLDEHKQKECTKITVPCALKEYVCLDSICRGELQEHYLSDIHQKVIISIIRRFLSKETNEQHERVSGMDIDMAERAFSSILTTTNRNTSTQIQEICETINILASGIQTLNDDAQRFNNESIRLQNSIKSVTEEFSSIKLSIQEQSSFLDDFEPKQNILQQDVASLKQKIDDMQYVSYDGTLIWKITSFHEKMMDAQSERQTSIYSPPFYSSVTGYKMRARLYLNGDGNARRTHVSLFFVLMRGPNDAILKFPFSYKVTFCLHDQTPTQRHIIDSFRPDIKSNSFQRPRSEMNIASGIPKFLPLTMIQQEGNPYIRDDTMFIKVIVDFDGMSKALLSYALNLNPGFPMHIQQLMIKQETERKTQQQPQQTPTLPANRPVTLM
;
A
#
# COMPACT_ATOMS: atom_id res chain seq x y z
N MET A 1 0.01 67.40 -42.57
CA MET A 1 0.77 66.56 -43.53
C MET A 1 2.20 66.27 -43.07
N VAL A 2 2.96 67.24 -42.54
CA VAL A 2 4.37 67.07 -42.10
C VAL A 2 4.63 65.87 -41.17
N ARG A 3 3.75 65.60 -40.19
CA ARG A 3 3.91 64.46 -39.24
C ARG A 3 3.80 63.07 -39.87
N LEU A 4 3.12 62.93 -41.02
CA LEU A 4 2.95 61.62 -41.66
C LEU A 4 4.18 61.25 -42.49
N ASP A 5 4.86 62.24 -43.08
CA ASP A 5 6.07 62.03 -43.88
C ASP A 5 7.28 61.74 -42.98
N GLU A 6 7.38 62.39 -41.82
CA GLU A 6 8.41 62.06 -40.82
C GLU A 6 8.28 60.62 -40.29
N HIS A 7 7.05 60.20 -39.97
CA HIS A 7 6.78 58.82 -39.54
C HIS A 7 7.15 57.81 -40.64
N LYS A 8 6.79 58.08 -41.90
CA LYS A 8 7.15 57.22 -43.04
C LYS A 8 8.66 57.09 -43.22
N GLN A 9 9.43 58.16 -43.01
CA GLN A 9 10.88 58.14 -43.21
C GLN A 9 11.65 57.45 -42.07
N LYS A 10 11.18 57.57 -40.83
CA LYS A 10 11.98 57.16 -39.66
C LYS A 10 11.42 55.96 -38.89
N GLU A 11 10.11 55.76 -38.87
CA GLU A 11 9.47 54.87 -37.89
C GLU A 11 8.57 53.78 -38.50
N CYS A 12 8.02 54.00 -39.71
CA CYS A 12 7.07 53.06 -40.31
C CYS A 12 7.75 51.72 -40.64
N THR A 13 7.36 50.65 -39.96
CA THR A 13 7.89 49.30 -40.18
C THR A 13 7.39 48.64 -41.46
N LYS A 14 6.28 49.14 -42.02
CA LYS A 14 5.65 48.61 -43.24
C LYS A 14 6.10 49.30 -44.53
N ILE A 15 7.02 50.26 -44.45
CA ILE A 15 7.58 50.90 -45.65
C ILE A 15 8.67 50.01 -46.25
N THR A 16 8.63 49.82 -47.57
CA THR A 16 9.67 49.13 -48.31
C THR A 16 10.86 50.06 -48.52
N VAL A 17 12.04 49.59 -48.12
CA VAL A 17 13.31 50.30 -48.28
C VAL A 17 14.31 49.42 -49.01
N PRO A 18 15.21 49.99 -49.84
CA PRO A 18 16.26 49.22 -50.48
C PRO A 18 17.25 48.67 -49.44
N CYS A 19 17.78 47.47 -49.68
CA CYS A 19 18.84 46.91 -48.84
C CYS A 19 20.07 47.84 -48.82
N ALA A 20 20.71 48.02 -47.65
CA ALA A 20 21.92 48.85 -47.53
C ALA A 20 23.12 48.28 -48.30
N LEU A 21 23.05 46.99 -48.68
CA LEU A 21 24.05 46.30 -49.49
C LEU A 21 23.67 46.23 -50.98
N LYS A 22 22.76 47.11 -51.43
CA LYS A 22 22.29 47.18 -52.81
C LYS A 22 23.39 47.38 -53.84
N GLU A 23 24.43 48.13 -53.49
CA GLU A 23 25.58 48.37 -54.37
C GLU A 23 26.54 47.18 -54.44
N TYR A 24 26.38 46.17 -53.58
CA TYR A 24 27.28 45.01 -53.53
C TYR A 24 26.63 43.77 -54.12
N VAL A 25 25.49 43.30 -53.58
CA VAL A 25 24.96 41.96 -53.93
C VAL A 25 23.43 41.84 -53.90
N CYS A 26 22.66 42.78 -53.33
CA CYS A 26 21.21 42.60 -53.14
C CYS A 26 20.35 43.75 -53.66
N LEU A 27 19.64 43.53 -54.77
CA LEU A 27 18.75 44.53 -55.39
C LEU A 27 17.34 44.59 -54.76
N ASP A 28 17.09 43.81 -53.71
CA ASP A 28 15.76 43.68 -53.13
C ASP A 28 15.33 44.92 -52.34
N SER A 29 14.02 45.19 -52.37
CA SER A 29 13.37 46.20 -51.52
C SER A 29 12.51 45.48 -50.49
N ILE A 30 12.86 45.64 -49.21
CA ILE A 30 12.28 44.86 -48.10
C ILE A 30 11.52 45.78 -47.16
N CYS A 31 10.45 45.29 -46.55
CA CYS A 31 9.76 45.99 -45.47
C CYS A 31 10.73 46.26 -44.31
N ARG A 32 10.76 47.50 -43.80
CA ARG A 32 11.71 47.90 -42.75
C ARG A 32 11.66 46.99 -41.51
N GLY A 33 10.49 46.47 -41.14
CA GLY A 33 10.34 45.53 -40.02
C GLY A 33 11.01 44.17 -40.21
N GLU A 34 11.28 43.76 -41.46
CA GLU A 34 11.82 42.44 -41.81
C GLU A 34 13.32 42.50 -42.20
N LEU A 35 13.93 43.70 -42.15
CA LEU A 35 15.35 43.91 -42.47
C LEU A 35 16.29 43.04 -41.62
N GLN A 36 15.97 42.84 -40.35
CA GLN A 36 16.83 42.09 -39.44
C GLN A 36 16.93 40.62 -39.84
N GLU A 37 15.80 40.00 -40.23
CA GLU A 37 15.79 38.63 -40.76
C GLU A 37 16.43 38.55 -42.15
N HIS A 38 16.25 39.58 -42.98
CA HIS A 38 16.88 39.65 -44.29
C HIS A 38 18.42 39.68 -44.25
N TYR A 39 19.03 40.36 -43.27
CA TYR A 39 20.48 40.36 -43.06
C TYR A 39 21.02 39.04 -42.50
N LEU A 40 20.15 38.16 -41.99
CA LEU A 40 20.54 36.81 -41.57
C LEU A 40 20.61 35.82 -42.74
N SER A 41 20.25 36.23 -43.97
CA SER A 41 20.40 35.38 -45.13
C SER A 41 21.88 35.05 -45.41
N ASP A 42 22.13 33.85 -45.92
CA ASP A 42 23.49 33.32 -46.13
C ASP A 42 24.34 34.22 -47.05
N ILE A 43 23.69 34.91 -48.00
CA ILE A 43 24.33 35.86 -48.90
C ILE A 43 24.81 37.11 -48.13
N HIS A 44 23.96 37.68 -47.26
CA HIS A 44 24.32 38.86 -46.48
C HIS A 44 25.35 38.55 -45.40
N GLN A 45 25.20 37.43 -44.69
CA GLN A 45 26.19 37.04 -43.68
C GLN A 45 27.58 36.86 -44.28
N LYS A 46 27.69 36.24 -45.47
CA LYS A 46 28.97 36.08 -46.17
C LYS A 46 29.60 37.43 -46.54
N VAL A 47 28.81 38.39 -47.04
CA VAL A 47 29.29 39.73 -47.40
C VAL A 47 29.69 40.53 -46.15
N ILE A 48 28.87 40.51 -45.10
CA ILE A 48 29.16 41.20 -43.83
C ILE A 48 30.43 40.63 -43.19
N ILE A 49 30.58 39.30 -43.13
CA ILE A 49 31.79 38.64 -42.64
C ILE A 49 33.00 39.01 -43.51
N SER A 50 32.84 39.13 -44.83
CA SER A 50 33.93 39.57 -45.73
C SER A 50 34.36 41.01 -45.46
N ILE A 51 33.41 41.93 -45.25
CA ILE A 51 33.69 43.32 -44.88
C ILE A 51 34.39 43.37 -43.52
N ILE A 52 33.87 42.68 -42.50
CA ILE A 52 34.46 42.61 -41.16
C ILE A 52 35.87 42.02 -41.22
N ARG A 53 36.09 40.91 -41.94
CA ARG A 53 37.43 40.34 -42.14
C ARG A 53 38.38 41.32 -42.82
N ARG A 54 37.91 42.12 -43.78
CA ARG A 54 38.74 43.12 -44.46
C ARG A 54 39.13 44.28 -43.54
N PHE A 55 38.24 44.65 -42.60
CA PHE A 55 38.54 45.62 -41.55
C PHE A 55 39.51 45.05 -40.51
N LEU A 56 39.27 43.83 -40.03
CA LEU A 56 40.16 43.14 -39.07
C LEU A 56 41.54 42.82 -39.69
N SER A 57 41.60 42.46 -40.97
CA SER A 57 42.87 42.20 -41.67
C SER A 57 43.70 43.46 -41.90
N LYS A 58 43.05 44.65 -41.91
CA LYS A 58 43.76 45.93 -41.92
C LYS A 58 44.37 46.25 -40.57
N GLU A 59 43.77 45.81 -39.45
CA GLU A 59 44.38 45.93 -38.12
C GLU A 59 45.50 44.90 -37.88
N THR A 60 45.39 43.67 -38.38
CA THR A 60 46.41 42.64 -38.14
C THR A 60 47.67 42.77 -39.00
N ASN A 61 47.63 43.50 -40.13
CA ASN A 61 48.81 43.71 -40.98
C ASN A 61 49.74 44.85 -40.50
N GLU A 62 49.39 45.59 -39.45
CA GLU A 62 50.24 46.63 -38.84
C GLU A 62 50.82 46.24 -37.47
N GLN A 63 50.51 45.07 -36.91
CA GLN A 63 50.90 44.72 -35.53
C GLN A 63 51.64 43.38 -35.35
N HIS A 64 52.40 42.91 -36.34
CA HIS A 64 53.30 41.76 -36.17
C HIS A 64 54.74 42.02 -36.64
N GLU A 65 55.32 43.15 -36.25
CA GLU A 65 56.78 43.25 -36.11
C GLU A 65 57.15 43.90 -34.77
N ARG A 66 57.71 43.06 -33.89
CA ARG A 66 58.62 43.34 -32.78
C ARG A 66 58.82 44.82 -32.42
N VAL A 67 58.36 45.23 -31.24
CA VAL A 67 59.18 46.09 -30.37
C VAL A 67 59.07 45.58 -28.94
N SER A 68 60.13 44.90 -28.51
CA SER A 68 60.50 44.82 -27.10
C SER A 68 60.86 46.22 -26.63
N GLY A 69 60.34 46.63 -25.47
CA GLY A 69 60.90 47.71 -24.65
C GLY A 69 61.04 49.05 -25.35
N MET A 70 60.03 49.90 -25.23
CA MET A 70 60.21 51.34 -25.36
C MET A 70 59.44 52.04 -24.26
N ASP A 71 60.17 52.81 -23.49
CA ASP A 71 59.75 53.56 -22.32
C ASP A 71 58.47 54.39 -22.57
N ILE A 72 57.49 54.24 -21.67
CA ILE A 72 56.32 55.14 -21.54
C ILE A 72 56.78 56.61 -21.35
N ASP A 73 58.01 56.83 -20.90
CA ASP A 73 58.68 58.13 -20.76
C ASP A 73 58.91 58.89 -22.09
N MET A 74 58.89 58.19 -23.24
CA MET A 74 59.18 58.83 -24.54
C MET A 74 57.92 59.43 -25.20
N ALA A 75 56.74 58.88 -24.93
CA ALA A 75 55.46 59.37 -25.45
C ALA A 75 55.00 60.65 -24.74
N GLU A 76 55.24 60.76 -23.42
CA GLU A 76 54.92 61.95 -22.63
C GLU A 76 55.81 63.16 -23.03
N ARG A 77 57.09 62.89 -23.37
CA ARG A 77 58.04 63.90 -23.89
C ARG A 77 57.72 64.35 -25.31
N ALA A 78 57.23 63.45 -26.17
CA ALA A 78 56.81 63.81 -27.53
C ALA A 78 55.54 64.67 -27.54
N PHE A 79 54.58 64.38 -26.66
CA PHE A 79 53.35 65.17 -26.52
C PHE A 79 53.62 66.58 -25.95
N SER A 80 54.52 66.69 -24.97
CA SER A 80 54.94 67.97 -24.39
C SER A 80 55.60 68.90 -25.42
N SER A 81 56.31 68.33 -26.41
CA SER A 81 56.99 69.09 -27.48
C SER A 81 56.00 69.66 -28.51
N ILE A 82 54.94 68.93 -28.86
CA ILE A 82 53.93 69.36 -29.84
C ILE A 82 53.08 70.55 -29.34
N LEU A 83 52.86 70.64 -28.02
CA LEU A 83 52.15 71.76 -27.39
C LEU A 83 52.88 73.10 -27.48
N THR A 84 54.19 73.11 -27.73
CA THR A 84 54.99 74.37 -27.78
C THR A 84 55.06 75.00 -29.17
N THR A 85 54.69 74.28 -30.23
CA THR A 85 54.92 74.68 -31.64
C THR A 85 53.65 74.97 -32.46
N THR A 86 52.45 74.86 -31.87
CA THR A 86 51.17 75.04 -32.58
C THR A 86 50.34 76.24 -32.09
N ASN A 87 49.51 76.78 -32.98
CA ASN A 87 48.64 77.95 -32.76
C ASN A 87 47.72 77.76 -31.52
N ARG A 88 47.47 78.82 -30.75
CA ARG A 88 46.73 78.76 -29.45
C ARG A 88 45.40 78.02 -29.53
N ASN A 89 44.65 78.17 -30.63
CA ASN A 89 43.34 77.51 -30.82
C ASN A 89 43.45 76.00 -31.12
N THR A 90 44.53 75.55 -31.76
CA THR A 90 44.78 74.12 -32.03
C THR A 90 45.31 73.39 -30.81
N SER A 91 46.08 74.07 -29.95
CA SER A 91 46.57 73.51 -28.68
C SER A 91 45.43 73.23 -27.69
N THR A 92 44.42 74.11 -27.60
CA THR A 92 43.24 73.90 -26.75
C THR A 92 42.37 72.73 -27.24
N GLN A 93 42.18 72.56 -28.54
CA GLN A 93 41.42 71.43 -29.11
C GLN A 93 42.11 70.08 -28.88
N ILE A 94 43.44 70.03 -29.00
CA ILE A 94 44.22 68.82 -28.70
C ILE A 94 44.10 68.45 -27.21
N GLN A 95 44.11 69.45 -26.32
CA GLN A 95 43.96 69.23 -24.89
C GLN A 95 42.57 68.69 -24.51
N GLU A 96 41.50 69.21 -25.10
CA GLU A 96 40.13 68.68 -24.93
C GLU A 96 40.00 67.23 -25.44
N ILE A 97 40.64 66.90 -26.57
CA ILE A 97 40.67 65.53 -27.11
C ILE A 97 41.42 64.59 -26.15
N CYS A 98 42.57 65.00 -25.62
CA CYS A 98 43.32 64.22 -24.64
C CYS A 98 42.51 63.96 -23.35
N GLU A 99 41.78 64.96 -22.87
CA GLU A 99 40.93 64.84 -21.69
C GLU A 99 39.76 63.86 -21.94
N THR A 100 39.17 63.93 -23.14
CA THR A 100 38.13 62.97 -23.58
C THR A 100 38.69 61.55 -23.69
N ILE A 101 39.89 61.37 -24.24
CA ILE A 101 40.58 60.08 -24.32
C ILE A 101 40.87 59.53 -22.92
N ASN A 102 41.29 60.35 -21.97
CA ASN A 102 41.54 59.92 -20.59
C ASN A 102 40.26 59.49 -19.86
N ILE A 103 39.15 60.20 -20.07
CA ILE A 103 37.83 59.81 -19.54
C ILE A 103 37.38 58.48 -20.17
N LEU A 104 37.53 58.32 -21.49
CA LEU A 104 37.21 57.08 -22.19
C LEU A 104 38.09 55.91 -21.72
N ALA A 105 39.39 56.13 -21.56
CA ALA A 105 40.32 55.12 -21.05
C ALA A 105 39.94 54.68 -19.63
N SER A 106 39.57 55.62 -18.76
CA SER A 106 39.09 55.33 -17.40
C SER A 106 37.75 54.57 -17.41
N GLY A 107 36.84 54.92 -18.32
CA GLY A 107 35.57 54.23 -18.52
C GLY A 107 35.76 52.79 -19.02
N ILE A 108 36.68 52.58 -19.97
CA ILE A 108 37.05 51.25 -20.47
C ILE A 108 37.66 50.41 -19.35
N GLN A 109 38.55 50.99 -18.54
CA GLN A 109 39.14 50.29 -17.40
C GLN A 109 38.07 49.85 -16.39
N THR A 110 37.13 50.74 -16.06
CA THR A 110 36.02 50.43 -15.15
C THR A 110 35.13 49.31 -15.69
N LEU A 111 34.79 49.36 -16.98
CA LEU A 111 34.00 48.31 -17.64
C LEU A 111 34.74 46.97 -17.67
N ASN A 112 36.06 47.00 -17.87
CA ASN A 112 36.88 45.79 -17.82
C ASN A 112 36.92 45.18 -16.41
N ASP A 113 37.04 46.01 -15.37
CA ASP A 113 37.02 45.58 -13.98
C ASP A 113 35.63 44.98 -13.61
N ASP A 114 34.54 45.59 -14.07
CA ASP A 114 33.18 45.08 -13.90
C ASP A 114 32.97 43.75 -14.66
N ALA A 115 33.48 43.65 -15.90
CA ALA A 115 33.43 42.41 -16.68
C ALA A 115 34.17 41.26 -15.97
N GLN A 116 35.34 41.55 -15.37
CA GLN A 116 36.07 40.57 -14.57
C GLN A 116 35.30 40.17 -13.31
N ARG A 117 34.68 41.13 -12.60
CA ARG A 117 33.81 40.83 -11.45
C ARG A 117 32.64 39.93 -11.83
N PHE A 118 31.90 40.25 -12.90
CA PHE A 118 30.79 39.44 -13.36
C PHE A 118 31.22 38.04 -13.81
N ASN A 119 32.39 37.91 -14.44
CA ASN A 119 32.94 36.61 -14.79
C ASN A 119 33.22 35.75 -13.54
N ASN A 120 33.82 36.34 -12.51
CA ASN A 120 34.08 35.65 -11.24
C ASN A 120 32.78 35.24 -10.52
N GLU A 121 31.76 36.09 -10.54
CA GLU A 121 30.45 35.80 -9.96
C GLU A 121 29.71 34.70 -10.75
N SER A 122 29.80 34.72 -12.08
CA SER A 122 29.30 33.65 -12.95
C SER A 122 29.93 32.29 -12.62
N ILE A 123 31.25 32.24 -12.46
CA ILE A 123 31.96 31.01 -12.06
C ILE A 123 31.51 30.55 -10.67
N ARG A 124 31.33 31.47 -9.71
CA ARG A 124 30.85 31.15 -8.36
C ARG A 124 29.46 30.55 -8.40
N LEU A 125 28.53 31.17 -9.14
CA LEU A 125 27.16 30.67 -9.29
C LEU A 125 27.12 29.31 -9.99
N GLN A 126 27.94 29.08 -11.01
CA GLN A 126 28.06 27.77 -11.65
C GLN A 126 28.51 26.68 -10.67
N ASN A 127 29.46 26.98 -9.77
CA ASN A 127 29.90 26.03 -8.76
C ASN A 127 28.80 25.76 -7.72
N SER A 128 28.05 26.79 -7.29
CA SER A 128 26.89 26.60 -6.41
C SER A 128 25.79 25.76 -7.08
N ILE A 129 25.49 25.98 -8.36
CA ILE A 129 24.51 25.19 -9.11
C ILE A 129 24.95 23.72 -9.17
N LYS A 130 26.23 23.46 -9.46
CA LYS A 130 26.77 22.09 -9.47
C LYS A 130 26.59 21.41 -8.10
N SER A 131 26.99 22.08 -7.03
CA SER A 131 26.84 21.56 -5.66
C SER A 131 25.38 21.25 -5.32
N VAL A 132 24.46 22.17 -5.59
CA VAL A 132 23.02 21.94 -5.33
C VAL A 132 22.46 20.81 -6.20
N THR A 133 22.94 20.65 -7.43
CA THR A 133 22.50 19.58 -8.34
C THR A 133 22.98 18.21 -7.85
N GLU A 134 24.19 18.13 -7.32
CA GLU A 134 24.73 16.92 -6.70
C GLU A 134 23.93 16.54 -5.45
N GLU A 135 23.67 17.49 -4.54
CA GLU A 135 22.83 17.27 -3.36
C GLU A 135 21.41 16.83 -3.74
N PHE A 136 20.80 17.47 -4.73
CA PHE A 136 19.48 17.10 -5.23
C PHE A 136 19.47 15.67 -5.80
N SER A 137 20.54 15.27 -6.49
CA SER A 137 20.68 13.91 -7.02
C SER A 137 20.78 12.88 -5.89
N SER A 138 21.54 13.16 -4.84
CA SER A 138 21.64 12.32 -3.65
C SER A 138 20.29 12.19 -2.91
N ILE A 139 19.59 13.31 -2.72
CA ILE A 139 18.25 13.31 -2.09
C ILE A 139 17.26 12.50 -2.93
N LYS A 140 17.30 12.66 -4.26
CA LYS A 140 16.44 11.92 -5.18
C LYS A 140 16.65 10.41 -5.08
N LEU A 141 17.89 9.94 -5.01
CA LEU A 141 18.22 8.53 -4.81
C LEU A 141 17.71 8.03 -3.45
N SER A 142 17.90 8.81 -2.39
CA SER A 142 17.42 8.45 -1.05
C SER A 142 15.88 8.34 -0.98
N ILE A 143 15.15 9.26 -1.62
CA ILE A 143 13.69 9.20 -1.73
C ILE A 143 13.26 7.95 -2.52
N GLN A 144 13.96 7.62 -3.60
CA GLN A 144 13.65 6.45 -4.42
C GLN A 144 13.85 5.14 -3.63
N GLU A 145 14.92 5.03 -2.86
CA GLU A 145 15.18 3.90 -1.97
C GLU A 145 14.12 3.79 -0.87
N GLN A 146 13.77 4.90 -0.22
CA GLN A 146 12.70 4.92 0.79
C GLN A 146 11.34 4.54 0.21
N SER A 147 11.02 5.01 -1.00
CA SER A 147 9.78 4.64 -1.70
C SER A 147 9.75 3.13 -1.95
N SER A 148 10.84 2.55 -2.47
CA SER A 148 10.89 1.09 -2.69
C SER A 148 10.75 0.29 -1.39
N PHE A 149 11.27 0.81 -0.28
CA PHE A 149 11.12 0.16 1.02
C PHE A 149 9.68 0.23 1.55
N LEU A 150 8.96 1.35 1.32
CA LEU A 150 7.55 1.49 1.68
C LEU A 150 6.66 0.56 0.85
N ASP A 151 6.94 0.42 -0.45
CA ASP A 151 6.23 -0.52 -1.33
C ASP A 151 6.36 -1.98 -0.83
N ASP A 152 7.53 -2.36 -0.29
CA ASP A 152 7.75 -3.67 0.32
C ASP A 152 7.11 -3.82 1.71
N PHE A 153 6.83 -2.72 2.40
CA PHE A 153 6.25 -2.72 3.74
C PHE A 153 4.72 -2.84 3.73
N GLU A 154 4.05 -2.21 2.76
CA GLU A 154 2.60 -2.25 2.60
C GLU A 154 2.01 -3.69 2.55
N PRO A 155 2.52 -4.64 1.74
CA PRO A 155 1.99 -6.00 1.72
C PRO A 155 2.22 -6.72 3.06
N LYS A 156 3.35 -6.48 3.74
CA LYS A 156 3.63 -7.06 5.07
C LYS A 156 2.65 -6.54 6.11
N GLN A 157 2.34 -5.24 6.07
CA GLN A 157 1.34 -4.64 6.94
C GLN A 157 -0.06 -5.24 6.70
N ASN A 158 -0.44 -5.45 5.44
CA ASN A 158 -1.72 -6.08 5.09
C ASN A 158 -1.82 -7.52 5.59
N ILE A 159 -0.75 -8.31 5.46
CA ILE A 159 -0.67 -9.67 6.01
C ILE A 159 -0.82 -9.65 7.53
N LEU A 160 -0.10 -8.77 8.23
CA LEU A 160 -0.20 -8.65 9.69
C LEU A 160 -1.61 -8.23 10.13
N GLN A 161 -2.27 -7.32 9.41
CA GLN A 161 -3.66 -6.95 9.71
C GLN A 161 -4.61 -8.13 9.52
N GLN A 162 -4.42 -8.93 8.47
CA GLN A 162 -5.19 -10.15 8.22
C GLN A 162 -4.97 -11.20 9.32
N ASP A 163 -3.72 -11.40 9.76
CA ASP A 163 -3.37 -12.31 10.85
C ASP A 163 -3.99 -11.85 12.18
N VAL A 164 -3.95 -10.55 12.48
CA VAL A 164 -4.60 -9.98 13.67
C VAL A 164 -6.11 -10.21 13.63
N ALA A 165 -6.77 -10.01 12.48
CA ALA A 165 -8.19 -10.29 12.32
C ALA A 165 -8.52 -11.78 12.53
N SER A 166 -7.70 -12.66 11.96
CA SER A 166 -7.80 -14.12 12.12
C SER A 166 -7.61 -14.57 13.58
N LEU A 167 -6.66 -13.97 14.29
CA LEU A 167 -6.42 -14.25 15.70
C LEU A 167 -7.55 -13.75 16.60
N LYS A 168 -8.08 -12.55 16.35
CA LYS A 168 -9.26 -12.03 17.06
C LYS A 168 -10.45 -12.98 16.91
N GLN A 169 -10.71 -13.44 15.69
CA GLN A 169 -11.77 -14.43 15.45
C GLN A 169 -11.54 -15.73 16.23
N LYS A 170 -10.31 -16.25 16.26
CA LYS A 170 -9.99 -17.45 17.05
C LYS A 170 -10.17 -17.24 18.56
N ILE A 171 -9.87 -16.06 19.06
CA ILE A 171 -10.07 -15.70 20.47
C ILE A 171 -11.56 -15.63 20.80
N ASP A 172 -12.36 -15.03 19.92
CA ASP A 172 -13.82 -14.99 20.10
C ASP A 172 -14.41 -16.41 20.05
N ASP A 173 -13.96 -17.25 19.12
CA ASP A 173 -14.36 -18.66 19.03
C ASP A 173 -14.00 -19.46 20.29
N MET A 174 -12.88 -19.14 20.94
CA MET A 174 -12.44 -19.78 22.19
C MET A 174 -13.41 -19.57 23.35
N GLN A 175 -14.18 -18.47 23.36
CA GLN A 175 -15.13 -18.17 24.44
C GLN A 175 -16.28 -19.19 24.49
N TYR A 176 -16.51 -19.93 23.40
CA TYR A 176 -17.61 -20.89 23.26
C TYR A 176 -17.13 -22.35 23.26
N VAL A 177 -15.85 -22.60 23.59
CA VAL A 177 -15.31 -23.95 23.69
C VAL A 177 -15.90 -24.67 24.89
N SER A 178 -16.41 -25.87 24.66
CA SER A 178 -16.96 -26.74 25.69
C SER A 178 -16.09 -27.97 25.93
N TYR A 179 -16.24 -28.54 27.12
CA TYR A 179 -15.50 -29.72 27.60
C TYR A 179 -16.44 -30.80 28.14
N ASP A 180 -17.62 -30.91 27.55
CA ASP A 180 -18.68 -31.80 28.03
C ASP A 180 -19.35 -32.61 26.91
N GLY A 181 -18.71 -32.63 25.73
CA GLY A 181 -19.22 -33.32 24.55
C GLY A 181 -20.30 -32.58 23.78
N THR A 182 -20.59 -31.32 24.12
CA THR A 182 -21.68 -30.57 23.47
C THR A 182 -21.21 -29.28 22.82
N LEU A 183 -21.57 -29.01 21.57
CA LEU A 183 -21.26 -27.76 20.88
C LEU A 183 -22.55 -27.00 20.59
N ILE A 184 -22.56 -25.69 20.82
CA ILE A 184 -23.55 -24.77 20.22
C ILE A 184 -22.81 -23.89 19.23
N TRP A 185 -23.08 -24.11 17.94
CA TRP A 185 -22.45 -23.37 16.86
C TRP A 185 -23.39 -22.29 16.34
N LYS A 186 -23.06 -21.04 16.66
CA LYS A 186 -23.68 -19.86 16.09
C LYS A 186 -23.03 -19.53 14.74
N ILE A 187 -23.82 -19.54 13.68
CA ILE A 187 -23.39 -19.22 12.32
C ILE A 187 -24.02 -17.90 11.94
N THR A 188 -23.25 -16.82 12.04
CA THR A 188 -23.63 -15.46 11.64
C THR A 188 -23.37 -15.23 10.14
N SER A 189 -23.84 -14.11 9.59
CA SER A 189 -23.67 -13.74 8.17
C SER A 189 -24.09 -14.88 7.24
N PHE A 190 -25.23 -15.49 7.54
CA PHE A 190 -25.70 -16.70 6.86
C PHE A 190 -25.85 -16.47 5.36
N HIS A 191 -26.44 -15.35 4.95
CA HIS A 191 -26.69 -15.05 3.54
C HIS A 191 -25.38 -14.92 2.74
N GLU A 192 -24.37 -14.24 3.29
CA GLU A 192 -23.03 -14.15 2.69
C GLU A 192 -22.41 -15.54 2.51
N LYS A 193 -22.39 -16.35 3.58
CA LYS A 193 -21.85 -17.71 3.54
C LYS A 193 -22.62 -18.63 2.58
N MET A 194 -23.92 -18.43 2.45
CA MET A 194 -24.75 -19.15 1.48
C MET A 194 -24.38 -18.77 0.05
N MET A 195 -24.21 -17.46 -0.24
CA MET A 195 -23.75 -17.00 -1.55
C MET A 195 -22.37 -17.55 -1.90
N ASP A 196 -21.46 -17.63 -0.93
CA ASP A 196 -20.14 -18.24 -1.12
C ASP A 196 -20.19 -19.73 -1.43
N ALA A 197 -21.10 -20.45 -0.77
CA ALA A 197 -21.33 -21.87 -1.03
C ALA A 197 -22.00 -22.11 -2.38
N GLN A 198 -22.84 -21.17 -2.85
CA GLN A 198 -23.49 -21.24 -4.16
C GLN A 198 -22.56 -20.89 -5.31
N SER A 199 -21.70 -19.88 -5.12
CA SER A 199 -20.66 -19.47 -6.07
C SER A 199 -19.42 -20.36 -6.05
N GLU A 200 -19.36 -21.31 -5.13
CA GLU A 200 -18.24 -22.25 -4.93
C GLU A 200 -16.93 -21.57 -4.48
N ARG A 201 -16.98 -20.28 -4.11
CA ARG A 201 -15.88 -19.54 -3.46
C ARG A 201 -15.46 -20.20 -2.16
N GLN A 202 -16.43 -20.62 -1.36
CA GLN A 202 -16.20 -21.37 -0.13
C GLN A 202 -17.31 -22.41 0.08
N THR A 203 -17.00 -23.66 -0.28
CA THR A 203 -18.00 -24.75 -0.30
C THR A 203 -18.41 -25.27 1.08
N SER A 204 -17.58 -25.04 2.10
CA SER A 204 -17.84 -25.50 3.47
C SER A 204 -17.26 -24.56 4.52
N ILE A 205 -17.88 -24.57 5.69
CA ILE A 205 -17.41 -23.88 6.90
C ILE A 205 -17.19 -24.89 8.03
N TYR A 206 -16.35 -24.53 8.99
CA TYR A 206 -16.06 -25.35 10.16
C TYR A 206 -16.50 -24.64 11.43
N SER A 207 -16.95 -25.42 12.42
CA SER A 207 -17.18 -24.89 13.75
C SER A 207 -15.87 -24.68 14.50
N PRO A 208 -15.89 -23.88 15.58
CA PRO A 208 -14.90 -23.96 16.64
C PRO A 208 -14.75 -25.40 17.15
N PRO A 209 -13.56 -25.79 17.64
CA PRO A 209 -13.36 -27.09 18.26
C PRO A 209 -14.10 -27.18 19.60
N PHE A 210 -14.55 -28.38 19.93
CA PHE A 210 -15.13 -28.71 21.24
C PHE A 210 -14.58 -30.05 21.72
N TYR A 211 -14.72 -30.32 23.01
CA TYR A 211 -14.06 -31.45 23.64
C TYR A 211 -15.05 -32.32 24.42
N SER A 212 -14.76 -33.61 24.53
CA SER A 212 -15.52 -34.51 25.40
C SER A 212 -15.25 -34.24 26.88
N SER A 213 -14.03 -33.82 27.21
CA SER A 213 -13.57 -33.43 28.53
C SER A 213 -12.26 -32.65 28.41
N VAL A 214 -11.74 -32.09 29.52
CA VAL A 214 -10.46 -31.35 29.54
C VAL A 214 -9.30 -32.17 28.96
N THR A 215 -9.31 -33.48 29.17
CA THR A 215 -8.30 -34.44 28.69
C THR A 215 -8.88 -35.41 27.64
N GLY A 216 -10.00 -35.04 27.03
CA GLY A 216 -10.79 -35.91 26.18
C GLY A 216 -10.53 -35.73 24.67
N TYR A 217 -11.44 -36.27 23.86
CA TYR A 217 -11.38 -36.16 22.41
C TYR A 217 -11.58 -34.71 21.98
N LYS A 218 -10.78 -34.27 20.99
CA LYS A 218 -10.96 -32.99 20.29
C LYS A 218 -11.80 -33.21 19.04
N MET A 219 -12.86 -32.44 18.87
CA MET A 219 -13.86 -32.65 17.82
C MET A 219 -14.30 -31.32 17.23
N ARG A 220 -14.87 -31.33 16.02
CA ARG A 220 -15.57 -30.18 15.43
C ARG A 220 -16.63 -30.62 14.43
N ALA A 221 -17.43 -29.67 13.95
CA ALA A 221 -18.38 -29.88 12.86
C ALA A 221 -17.89 -29.22 11.56
N ARG A 222 -18.35 -29.77 10.43
CA ARG A 222 -18.18 -29.20 9.09
C ARG A 222 -19.55 -29.11 8.42
N LEU A 223 -19.89 -27.93 7.92
CA LEU A 223 -21.18 -27.64 7.30
C LEU A 223 -20.97 -27.24 5.83
N TYR A 224 -21.78 -27.83 4.95
CA TYR A 224 -21.91 -27.44 3.56
C TYR A 224 -23.30 -26.86 3.36
N LEU A 225 -23.37 -25.52 3.30
CA LEU A 225 -24.63 -24.80 3.16
C LEU A 225 -25.34 -25.12 1.84
N ASN A 226 -24.58 -25.40 0.78
CA ASN A 226 -25.12 -25.78 -0.53
C ASN A 226 -24.93 -27.29 -0.83
N GLY A 227 -24.76 -28.09 0.21
CA GLY A 227 -24.66 -29.56 0.14
C GLY A 227 -23.33 -30.11 -0.38
N ASP A 228 -23.10 -31.39 -0.13
CA ASP A 228 -21.92 -32.14 -0.53
C ASP A 228 -22.28 -33.45 -1.26
N GLY A 229 -21.41 -33.91 -2.15
CA GLY A 229 -21.59 -35.17 -2.88
C GLY A 229 -22.95 -35.28 -3.59
N ASN A 230 -23.68 -36.37 -3.31
CA ASN A 230 -25.00 -36.63 -3.90
C ASN A 230 -26.14 -35.74 -3.35
N ALA A 231 -25.85 -34.88 -2.36
CA ALA A 231 -26.78 -33.95 -1.75
C ALA A 231 -26.52 -32.50 -2.18
N ARG A 232 -25.47 -32.26 -2.98
CA ARG A 232 -25.10 -30.95 -3.51
C ARG A 232 -26.27 -30.26 -4.20
N ARG A 233 -26.44 -28.96 -3.93
CA ARG A 233 -27.50 -28.07 -4.45
C ARG A 233 -28.93 -28.51 -4.14
N THR A 234 -29.13 -29.50 -3.27
CA THR A 234 -30.48 -29.97 -2.88
C THR A 234 -30.69 -29.96 -1.38
N HIS A 235 -29.64 -30.20 -0.59
CA HIS A 235 -29.70 -30.21 0.87
C HIS A 235 -28.53 -29.42 1.46
N VAL A 236 -28.65 -29.03 2.72
CA VAL A 236 -27.53 -28.75 3.60
C VAL A 236 -26.95 -30.07 4.07
N SER A 237 -25.62 -30.19 4.04
CA SER A 237 -24.90 -31.37 4.54
C SER A 237 -24.12 -31.03 5.80
N LEU A 238 -24.25 -31.85 6.85
CA LEU A 238 -23.61 -31.62 8.14
C LEU A 238 -22.80 -32.84 8.57
N PHE A 239 -21.53 -32.59 8.91
CA PHE A 239 -20.56 -33.63 9.22
C PHE A 239 -19.86 -33.38 10.55
N PHE A 240 -19.50 -34.47 11.21
CA PHE A 240 -18.65 -34.52 12.39
C PHE A 240 -17.21 -34.78 11.95
N VAL A 241 -16.27 -34.17 12.65
CA VAL A 241 -14.84 -34.31 12.41
C VAL A 241 -14.15 -34.62 13.73
N LEU A 242 -13.50 -35.78 13.78
CA LEU A 242 -12.57 -36.13 14.85
C LEU A 242 -11.22 -35.47 14.56
N MET A 243 -10.70 -34.72 15.52
CA MET A 243 -9.44 -33.98 15.38
C MET A 243 -8.35 -34.61 16.25
N ARG A 244 -7.09 -34.38 15.87
CA ARG A 244 -5.95 -34.77 16.70
C ARG A 244 -5.97 -33.97 18.01
N GLY A 245 -6.11 -34.68 19.12
CA GLY A 245 -6.08 -34.15 20.47
C GLY A 245 -4.70 -34.32 21.13
N PRO A 246 -4.36 -33.48 22.12
CA PRO A 246 -3.12 -33.63 22.89
C PRO A 246 -3.08 -34.92 23.72
N ASN A 247 -4.25 -35.45 24.11
CA ASN A 247 -4.40 -36.63 24.96
C ASN A 247 -4.75 -37.91 24.18
N ASP A 248 -4.68 -37.92 22.84
CA ASP A 248 -5.09 -39.09 22.03
C ASP A 248 -4.34 -40.38 22.38
N ALA A 249 -3.15 -40.30 22.99
CA ALA A 249 -2.37 -41.47 23.39
C ALA A 249 -3.01 -42.29 24.51
N ILE A 250 -3.86 -41.67 25.34
CA ILE A 250 -4.49 -42.31 26.51
C ILE A 250 -5.99 -42.54 26.32
N LEU A 251 -6.55 -42.14 25.18
CA LEU A 251 -7.96 -42.32 24.85
C LEU A 251 -8.19 -43.62 24.07
N LYS A 252 -9.40 -44.18 24.23
CA LYS A 252 -9.82 -45.37 23.50
C LYS A 252 -10.10 -45.03 22.02
N PHE A 253 -9.57 -45.83 21.10
CA PHE A 253 -9.91 -45.77 19.67
C PHE A 253 -10.24 -47.17 19.14
N PRO A 254 -11.04 -47.30 18.07
CA PRO A 254 -11.70 -46.21 17.32
C PRO A 254 -12.81 -45.53 18.13
N PHE A 255 -13.10 -44.27 17.78
CA PHE A 255 -14.19 -43.49 18.37
C PHE A 255 -15.54 -44.12 18.00
N SER A 256 -16.36 -44.44 19.00
CA SER A 256 -17.61 -45.22 18.83
C SER A 256 -18.84 -44.59 19.46
N TYR A 257 -18.73 -43.36 19.96
CA TYR A 257 -19.82 -42.67 20.67
C TYR A 257 -20.86 -42.10 19.70
N LYS A 258 -22.14 -42.19 20.05
CA LYS A 258 -23.23 -41.70 19.18
C LYS A 258 -23.13 -40.19 19.04
N VAL A 259 -23.23 -39.69 17.81
CA VAL A 259 -23.23 -38.25 17.52
C VAL A 259 -24.63 -37.83 17.09
N THR A 260 -25.14 -36.75 17.68
CA THR A 260 -26.45 -36.18 17.36
C THR A 260 -26.28 -34.73 16.94
N PHE A 261 -26.88 -34.37 15.80
CA PHE A 261 -27.01 -33.01 15.32
C PHE A 261 -28.41 -32.49 15.59
N CYS A 262 -28.51 -31.22 15.92
CA CYS A 262 -29.76 -30.52 16.14
C CYS A 262 -29.67 -29.12 15.51
N LEU A 263 -30.49 -28.85 14.51
CA LEU A 263 -30.69 -27.50 13.98
C LEU A 263 -31.83 -26.85 14.75
N HIS A 264 -31.55 -25.70 15.36
CA HIS A 264 -32.54 -25.00 16.17
C HIS A 264 -33.56 -24.28 15.29
N ASP A 265 -34.83 -24.63 15.49
CA ASP A 265 -35.97 -23.76 15.26
C ASP A 265 -35.92 -22.60 16.27
N GLN A 266 -35.84 -21.37 15.77
CA GLN A 266 -35.70 -20.13 16.54
C GLN A 266 -37.05 -19.45 16.83
N THR A 267 -38.17 -20.13 16.57
CA THR A 267 -39.52 -19.68 16.91
C THR A 267 -39.98 -20.26 18.25
N PRO A 268 -41.08 -19.75 18.84
CA PRO A 268 -41.63 -20.32 20.07
C PRO A 268 -42.06 -21.79 19.95
N THR A 269 -42.23 -22.33 18.74
CA THR A 269 -42.61 -23.75 18.56
C THR A 269 -41.47 -24.72 18.80
N GLN A 270 -40.21 -24.28 18.69
CA GLN A 270 -39.00 -25.09 18.95
C GLN A 270 -39.00 -26.47 18.27
N ARG A 271 -39.54 -26.58 17.05
CA ARG A 271 -39.53 -27.81 16.23
C ARG A 271 -38.17 -27.99 15.57
N HIS A 272 -37.18 -28.33 16.38
CA HIS A 272 -35.81 -28.55 15.94
C HIS A 272 -35.71 -29.74 14.98
N ILE A 273 -34.79 -29.65 14.01
CA ILE A 273 -34.44 -30.78 13.14
C ILE A 273 -33.31 -31.55 13.79
N ILE A 274 -33.55 -32.81 14.11
CA ILE A 274 -32.62 -33.66 14.86
C ILE A 274 -32.34 -34.91 14.04
N ASP A 275 -31.06 -35.22 13.86
CA ASP A 275 -30.64 -36.47 13.25
C ASP A 275 -29.34 -36.96 13.90
N SER A 276 -29.10 -38.26 13.91
CA SER A 276 -28.00 -38.87 14.65
C SER A 276 -27.44 -40.09 13.96
N PHE A 277 -26.17 -40.37 14.19
CA PHE A 277 -25.51 -41.57 13.68
C PHE A 277 -24.60 -42.19 14.75
N ARG A 278 -24.35 -43.49 14.61
CA ARG A 278 -23.30 -44.18 15.36
C ARG A 278 -22.09 -44.35 14.44
N PRO A 279 -20.88 -43.94 14.85
CA PRO A 279 -19.66 -44.13 14.09
C PRO A 279 -19.44 -45.57 13.64
N ASP A 280 -19.07 -45.77 12.37
CA ASP A 280 -18.58 -47.06 11.89
C ASP A 280 -17.12 -47.22 12.30
N ILE A 281 -16.86 -48.14 13.24
CA ILE A 281 -15.51 -48.42 13.77
C ILE A 281 -14.52 -48.92 12.71
N LYS A 282 -14.97 -49.34 11.53
CA LYS A 282 -14.10 -49.73 10.41
C LYS A 282 -13.69 -48.54 9.55
N SER A 283 -14.40 -47.42 9.66
CA SER A 283 -14.11 -46.21 8.89
C SER A 283 -12.86 -45.50 9.40
N ASN A 284 -12.05 -45.00 8.46
CA ASN A 284 -10.88 -44.16 8.75
C ASN A 284 -11.26 -42.84 9.43
N SER A 285 -12.51 -42.41 9.34
CA SER A 285 -13.02 -41.17 9.96
C SER A 285 -12.95 -41.19 11.49
N PHE A 286 -12.97 -42.39 12.09
CA PHE A 286 -13.07 -42.57 13.54
C PHE A 286 -11.87 -43.30 14.15
N GLN A 287 -10.84 -43.59 13.35
CA GLN A 287 -9.58 -44.11 13.87
C GLN A 287 -8.83 -43.01 14.62
N ARG A 288 -7.79 -43.41 15.38
CA ARG A 288 -6.89 -42.45 16.02
C ARG A 288 -6.31 -41.48 14.97
N PRO A 289 -6.51 -40.16 15.12
CA PRO A 289 -6.01 -39.19 14.14
C PRO A 289 -4.50 -39.26 13.94
N ARG A 290 -4.09 -39.26 12.66
CA ARG A 290 -2.67 -39.18 12.25
C ARG A 290 -2.31 -37.80 11.71
N SER A 291 -3.28 -37.09 11.15
CA SER A 291 -3.26 -35.69 10.73
C SER A 291 -4.05 -34.82 11.70
N GLU A 292 -4.02 -33.50 11.52
CA GLU A 292 -4.81 -32.55 12.33
C GLU A 292 -6.30 -32.91 12.40
N MET A 293 -6.83 -33.48 11.33
CA MET A 293 -8.22 -33.92 11.22
C MET A 293 -8.33 -35.22 10.46
N ASN A 294 -9.29 -36.04 10.87
CA ASN A 294 -9.77 -37.15 10.08
C ASN A 294 -10.74 -36.68 8.97
N ILE A 295 -11.06 -37.61 8.08
CA ILE A 295 -12.13 -37.43 7.08
C ILE A 295 -13.45 -37.19 7.82
N ALA A 296 -14.22 -36.19 7.35
CA ALA A 296 -15.49 -35.85 7.94
C ALA A 296 -16.54 -36.95 7.67
N SER A 297 -17.40 -37.24 8.64
CA SER A 297 -18.47 -38.23 8.52
C SER A 297 -19.74 -37.73 9.20
N GLY A 298 -20.90 -38.00 8.61
CA GLY A 298 -22.16 -37.41 9.04
C GLY A 298 -23.27 -37.60 8.01
N ILE A 299 -24.08 -36.57 7.81
CA ILE A 299 -25.39 -36.68 7.18
C ILE A 299 -25.45 -35.77 5.95
N PRO A 300 -25.23 -36.31 4.73
CA PRO A 300 -25.25 -35.52 3.50
C PRO A 300 -26.59 -34.82 3.25
N LYS A 301 -27.71 -35.48 3.54
CA LYS A 301 -29.06 -34.95 3.33
C LYS A 301 -29.71 -34.51 4.65
N PHE A 302 -29.04 -33.63 5.39
CA PHE A 302 -29.48 -33.25 6.74
C PHE A 302 -30.71 -32.34 6.74
N LEU A 303 -30.75 -31.34 5.85
CA LEU A 303 -31.90 -30.43 5.72
C LEU A 303 -32.14 -30.09 4.23
N PRO A 304 -33.34 -30.28 3.68
CA PRO A 304 -33.66 -29.84 2.33
C PRO A 304 -33.48 -28.33 2.16
N LEU A 305 -32.82 -27.89 1.08
CA LEU A 305 -32.63 -26.45 0.83
C LEU A 305 -33.94 -25.69 0.64
N THR A 306 -34.98 -26.38 0.17
CA THR A 306 -36.33 -25.82 0.05
C THR A 306 -36.87 -25.30 1.38
N MET A 307 -36.51 -25.91 2.52
CA MET A 307 -36.91 -25.42 3.84
C MET A 307 -36.20 -24.12 4.24
N ILE A 308 -34.98 -23.89 3.76
CA ILE A 308 -34.23 -22.64 3.99
C ILE A 308 -34.71 -21.53 3.05
N GLN A 309 -35.00 -21.89 1.80
CA GLN A 309 -35.41 -20.94 0.77
C GLN A 309 -36.84 -20.41 0.97
N GLN A 310 -37.64 -21.08 1.79
CA GLN A 310 -38.95 -20.58 2.20
C GLN A 310 -38.81 -19.27 2.97
N GLU A 311 -39.60 -18.28 2.54
CA GLU A 311 -39.71 -17.00 3.24
C GLU A 311 -40.22 -17.24 4.67
N GLY A 312 -39.59 -16.58 5.64
CA GLY A 312 -39.94 -16.74 7.05
C GLY A 312 -39.54 -18.08 7.67
N ASN A 313 -38.68 -18.90 7.04
CA ASN A 313 -38.24 -20.18 7.60
C ASN A 313 -37.80 -20.07 9.07
N PRO A 314 -38.11 -21.05 9.93
CA PRO A 314 -37.88 -20.93 11.37
C PRO A 314 -36.41 -21.04 11.80
N TYR A 315 -35.52 -21.48 10.90
CA TYR A 315 -34.16 -21.86 11.23
C TYR A 315 -33.16 -20.71 11.11
N ILE A 316 -33.52 -19.63 10.40
CA ILE A 316 -32.68 -18.45 10.20
C ILE A 316 -33.43 -17.22 10.73
N ARG A 317 -32.82 -16.53 11.69
CA ARG A 317 -33.29 -15.27 12.28
C ARG A 317 -32.08 -14.36 12.47
N ASP A 318 -32.26 -13.07 12.21
CA ASP A 318 -31.18 -12.06 12.32
C ASP A 318 -29.89 -12.49 11.60
N ASP A 319 -30.05 -13.00 10.37
CA ASP A 319 -28.97 -13.53 9.54
C ASP A 319 -28.09 -14.61 10.24
N THR A 320 -28.70 -15.34 11.17
CA THR A 320 -28.01 -16.29 12.06
C THR A 320 -28.72 -17.64 12.09
N MET A 321 -27.93 -18.71 12.05
CA MET A 321 -28.34 -20.11 12.23
C MET A 321 -27.65 -20.70 13.47
N PHE A 322 -28.33 -21.61 14.19
CA PHE A 322 -27.75 -22.32 15.33
C PHE A 322 -27.79 -23.83 15.13
N ILE A 323 -26.62 -24.48 15.18
CA ILE A 323 -26.48 -25.94 15.15
C ILE A 323 -25.89 -26.41 16.47
N LYS A 324 -26.56 -27.37 17.11
CA LYS A 324 -26.06 -28.08 18.27
C LYS A 324 -25.52 -29.45 17.87
N VAL A 325 -24.36 -29.80 18.41
CA VAL A 325 -23.77 -31.15 18.30
C VAL A 325 -23.70 -31.74 19.70
N ILE A 326 -24.10 -33.00 19.84
CA ILE A 326 -24.08 -33.74 21.11
C ILE A 326 -23.41 -35.07 20.85
N VAL A 327 -22.37 -35.37 21.63
CA VAL A 327 -21.77 -36.70 21.69
C VAL A 327 -22.27 -37.41 22.93
N ASP A 328 -22.93 -38.53 22.74
CA ASP A 328 -23.45 -39.38 23.82
C ASP A 328 -22.39 -40.40 24.22
N PHE A 329 -21.82 -40.20 25.40
CA PHE A 329 -20.83 -41.08 26.02
C PHE A 329 -21.50 -42.20 26.82
N ASP A 330 -22.42 -42.91 26.17
CA ASP A 330 -23.16 -44.05 26.72
C ASP A 330 -23.84 -43.74 28.07
N GLY A 331 -24.48 -42.56 28.17
CA GLY A 331 -25.19 -42.12 29.37
C GLY A 331 -24.30 -41.66 30.54
N MET A 332 -22.98 -41.54 30.34
CA MET A 332 -22.09 -41.00 31.37
C MET A 332 -22.38 -39.52 31.67
N SER A 333 -22.43 -39.18 32.96
CA SER A 333 -22.56 -37.79 33.40
C SER A 333 -21.36 -36.95 32.95
N LYS A 334 -21.62 -35.72 32.50
CA LYS A 334 -20.60 -34.73 32.08
C LYS A 334 -19.49 -34.56 33.12
N ALA A 335 -19.84 -34.56 34.40
CA ALA A 335 -18.89 -34.41 35.51
C ALA A 335 -17.90 -35.60 35.64
N LEU A 336 -18.22 -36.75 35.05
CA LEU A 336 -17.41 -37.97 35.11
C LEU A 336 -16.60 -38.20 33.84
N LEU A 337 -16.84 -37.47 32.75
CA LEU A 337 -16.18 -37.70 31.47
C LEU A 337 -14.65 -37.65 31.58
N SER A 338 -14.09 -36.68 32.30
CA SER A 338 -12.64 -36.61 32.55
C SER A 338 -12.10 -37.84 33.28
N TYR A 339 -12.87 -38.42 34.20
CA TYR A 339 -12.43 -39.60 34.95
C TYR A 339 -12.58 -40.87 34.10
N ALA A 340 -13.77 -41.09 33.56
CA ALA A 340 -14.12 -42.31 32.85
C ALA A 340 -13.33 -42.50 31.55
N LEU A 341 -13.09 -41.43 30.79
CA LEU A 341 -12.31 -41.51 29.55
C LEU A 341 -10.83 -41.83 29.78
N ASN A 342 -10.32 -41.60 30.99
CA ASN A 342 -8.92 -41.85 31.36
C ASN A 342 -8.76 -43.09 32.26
N LEU A 343 -9.83 -43.86 32.48
CA LEU A 343 -9.71 -45.15 33.16
C LEU A 343 -8.81 -46.08 32.36
N ASN A 344 -7.94 -46.80 33.05
CA ASN A 344 -7.05 -47.75 32.40
C ASN A 344 -7.89 -48.81 31.67
N PRO A 345 -7.79 -48.90 30.32
CA PRO A 345 -8.61 -49.83 29.54
C PRO A 345 -8.26 -51.30 29.82
N GLY A 346 -7.12 -51.58 30.47
CA GLY A 346 -6.72 -52.92 30.90
C GLY A 346 -7.53 -53.48 32.07
N PHE A 347 -8.31 -52.66 32.79
CA PHE A 347 -9.20 -53.18 33.82
C PHE A 347 -10.37 -53.96 33.19
N PRO A 348 -10.84 -55.06 33.80
CA PRO A 348 -12.08 -55.71 33.39
C PRO A 348 -13.27 -54.73 33.39
N MET A 349 -14.21 -54.88 32.45
CA MET A 349 -15.32 -53.94 32.29
C MET A 349 -16.13 -53.72 33.58
N HIS A 350 -16.36 -54.79 34.36
CA HIS A 350 -17.06 -54.69 35.64
C HIS A 350 -16.29 -53.86 36.68
N ILE A 351 -14.96 -53.91 36.67
CA ILE A 351 -14.11 -53.07 37.55
C ILE A 351 -14.20 -51.61 37.11
N GLN A 352 -14.12 -51.33 35.81
CA GLN A 352 -14.29 -49.97 35.30
C GLN A 352 -15.66 -49.39 35.71
N GLN A 353 -16.73 -50.17 35.57
CA GLN A 353 -18.07 -49.77 36.00
C GLN A 353 -18.17 -49.50 37.51
N LEU A 354 -17.54 -50.35 38.34
CA LEU A 354 -17.48 -50.14 39.79
C LEU A 354 -16.74 -48.85 40.15
N MET A 355 -15.60 -48.57 39.51
CA MET A 355 -14.82 -47.34 39.73
C MET A 355 -15.62 -46.10 39.32
N ILE A 356 -16.31 -46.14 38.17
CA ILE A 356 -17.19 -45.06 37.72
C ILE A 356 -18.32 -44.84 38.74
N LYS A 357 -18.94 -45.92 39.23
CA LYS A 357 -20.02 -45.85 40.21
C LYS A 357 -19.55 -45.21 41.53
N GLN A 358 -18.40 -45.65 42.07
CA GLN A 358 -17.80 -45.09 43.28
C GLN A 358 -17.50 -43.60 43.12
N GLU A 359 -16.92 -43.21 41.97
CA GLU A 359 -16.64 -41.80 41.69
C GLU A 359 -17.93 -40.97 41.54
N THR A 360 -19.00 -41.56 40.99
CA THR A 360 -20.33 -40.94 40.91
C THR A 360 -20.87 -40.65 42.31
N GLU A 361 -20.84 -41.63 43.20
CA GLU A 361 -21.30 -41.51 44.59
C GLU A 361 -20.47 -40.45 45.35
N ARG A 362 -19.15 -40.50 45.22
CA ARG A 362 -18.23 -39.53 45.83
C ARG A 362 -18.54 -38.09 45.41
N LYS A 363 -18.79 -37.84 44.11
CA LYS A 363 -19.14 -36.50 43.61
C LYS A 363 -20.54 -36.05 44.01
N THR A 364 -21.48 -36.97 44.12
CA THR A 364 -22.86 -36.65 44.55
C THR A 364 -22.88 -36.25 46.03
N GLN A 365 -22.08 -36.91 46.87
CA GLN A 365 -21.95 -36.59 48.29
C GLN A 365 -21.21 -35.26 48.57
N GLN A 366 -20.40 -34.77 47.61
CA GLN A 366 -19.64 -33.52 47.74
C GLN A 366 -20.39 -32.28 47.21
N GLN A 367 -21.57 -32.43 46.61
CA GLN A 367 -22.40 -31.27 46.26
C GLN A 367 -23.12 -30.74 47.51
N PRO A 368 -22.85 -29.50 47.97
CA PRO A 368 -23.64 -28.93 49.06
C PRO A 368 -25.09 -28.80 48.62
N GLN A 369 -26.02 -29.27 49.45
CA GLN A 369 -27.44 -29.05 49.29
C GLN A 369 -27.69 -27.55 49.20
N GLN A 370 -27.88 -27.02 47.99
CA GLN A 370 -28.38 -25.66 47.81
C GLN A 370 -29.85 -25.67 48.23
N THR A 371 -30.11 -25.28 49.48
CA THR A 371 -31.43 -24.90 49.94
C THR A 371 -31.86 -23.67 49.13
N PRO A 372 -33.05 -23.63 48.51
CA PRO A 372 -33.49 -22.45 47.79
C PRO A 372 -33.75 -21.32 48.78
N THR A 373 -32.84 -20.35 48.85
CA THR A 373 -33.10 -19.07 49.51
C THR A 373 -34.09 -18.28 48.66
N LEU A 374 -35.32 -18.16 49.15
CA LEU A 374 -36.32 -17.23 48.65
C LEU A 374 -35.70 -15.81 48.58
N PRO A 375 -35.85 -15.07 47.47
CA PRO A 375 -35.38 -13.70 47.41
C PRO A 375 -36.18 -12.84 48.38
N ALA A 376 -35.49 -12.23 49.35
CA ALA A 376 -36.07 -11.25 50.25
C ALA A 376 -36.54 -10.03 49.44
N ASN A 377 -37.84 -9.72 49.52
CA ASN A 377 -38.42 -8.47 49.06
C ASN A 377 -37.66 -7.27 49.65
N ARG A 378 -36.97 -6.51 48.80
CA ARG A 378 -36.57 -5.13 49.15
C ARG A 378 -37.76 -4.21 48.88
N PRO A 379 -38.21 -3.39 49.85
CA PRO A 379 -39.18 -2.36 49.58
C PRO A 379 -38.53 -1.28 48.71
N VAL A 380 -39.21 -0.92 47.62
CA VAL A 380 -38.89 0.24 46.80
C VAL A 380 -39.30 1.48 47.59
N THR A 381 -38.34 2.26 48.05
CA THR A 381 -38.59 3.61 48.56
C THR A 381 -38.84 4.53 47.36
N LEU A 382 -40.08 4.99 47.21
CA LEU A 382 -40.43 6.12 46.36
C LEU A 382 -39.88 7.40 47.02
N MET A 383 -38.98 8.09 46.33
CA MET A 383 -38.86 9.55 46.34
C MET A 383 -38.53 10.04 44.94
#